data_AF-A0AAW7WBK2-F1
#
_entry.id   AF-A0AAW7WBK2-F1
#
_cell.length_a   1.000
_cell.length_b   1.000
_cell.length_c   1.000
_cell.angle_alpha   90.00
_cell.angle_beta   90.00
_cell.angle_gamma   90.00
#
_symmetry.space_group_name_H-M   'P 1'
#
loop_
_entity.id
_entity.type
_entity.pdbx_description
1 polymer ?
#
loop_
_entity_poly.entity_id
_entity_poly.type
_entity_poly.pdbx_seq_one_letter_code
_entity_poly.pdbx_strand_id
1 'polypeptide(L)' 'MEESVSLSVTQQFDVERMNRAIESTLDPQQLQVLAKQLLQAWHSQRAATAWVTRQRDQLS' A
#
# COMPACT_ATOMS: atom_id res chain seq x y z
N MET A 1 4.85 20.22 14.04
CA MET A 1 5.44 19.69 12.79
C MET A 1 4.96 18.26 12.70
N GLU A 2 4.04 17.94 11.79
CA GLU A 2 3.69 16.55 11.53
C GLU A 2 4.95 15.84 11.03
N GLU A 3 5.42 14.86 11.79
CA GLU A 3 6.55 14.02 11.42
C GLU A 3 6.10 13.19 10.22
N SER A 4 6.36 13.69 9.02
CA SER A 4 6.03 12.99 7.79
C SER A 4 6.85 11.70 7.75
N VAL A 5 6.18 10.57 7.94
CA VAL A 5 6.80 9.25 7.80
C VAL A 5 7.35 9.16 6.38
N SER A 6 8.65 9.34 6.25
CA SER A 6 9.33 9.21 4.96
C SER A 6 9.40 7.73 4.58
N LEU A 7 9.13 7.45 3.31
CA LEU A 7 9.31 6.10 2.79
C LEU A 7 10.79 5.73 2.87
N SER A 8 11.08 4.56 3.41
CA SER A 8 12.41 3.94 3.29
C SER A 8 12.78 3.73 1.83
N VAL A 9 14.08 3.59 1.54
CA VAL A 9 14.58 3.34 0.17
C VAL A 9 13.89 2.13 -0.46
N THR A 10 13.73 1.03 0.30
CA THR A 10 13.02 -0.17 -0.18
C THR A 10 11.58 0.13 -0.58
N GLN A 11 10.84 0.88 0.26
CA GLN A 11 9.47 1.25 -0.05
C GLN A 11 9.37 2.15 -1.28
N GLN A 12 10.33 3.05 -1.50
CA GLN A 12 10.39 3.86 -2.71
C GLN A 12 10.60 3.00 -3.96
N PHE A 13 11.49 1.99 -3.90
CA PHE A 13 11.67 1.04 -5.00
C PHE A 13 10.41 0.23 -5.31
N ASP A 14 9.69 -0.22 -4.29
CA ASP A 14 8.44 -0.97 -4.47
C ASP A 14 7.37 -0.10 -5.15
N VAL A 15 7.26 1.17 -4.77
CA VAL A 15 6.38 2.16 -5.44
C VAL A 15 6.76 2.30 -6.91
N GLU A 16 8.04 2.51 -7.22
CA GLU A 16 8.53 2.64 -8.60
C GLU A 16 8.30 1.37 -9.42
N ARG A 17 8.44 0.19 -8.81
CA ARG A 17 8.13 -1.09 -9.46
C ARG A 17 6.65 -1.19 -9.79
N MET A 18 5.76 -0.81 -8.87
CA MET A 18 4.31 -0.84 -9.07
C MET A 18 3.88 0.17 -10.13
N ASN A 19 4.44 1.38 -10.13
CA ASN A 19 4.20 2.40 -11.16
C ASN A 19 4.56 1.87 -12.55
N ARG A 20 5.75 1.28 -12.72
CA ARG A 20 6.14 0.68 -13.99
C ARG A 20 5.24 -0.47 -14.43
N ALA A 21 4.75 -1.28 -13.50
CA ALA A 21 3.81 -2.35 -13.82
C ALA A 21 2.48 -1.79 -14.34
N ILE A 22 1.98 -0.70 -13.75
CA ILE A 22 0.78 -0.01 -14.23
C ILE A 22 1.02 0.57 -15.64
N GLU A 23 2.10 1.32 -15.84
CA GLU A 23 2.41 2.00 -17.11
C GLU A 23 2.64 1.03 -18.28
N SER A 24 3.23 -0.15 -18.00
CA SER A 24 3.49 -1.18 -19.02
C SER A 24 2.28 -2.07 -19.31
N THR A 25 1.19 -1.96 -18.54
CA THR A 25 -0.02 -2.76 -18.75
C THR A 25 -0.87 -2.13 -19.86
N LEU A 26 -0.91 -2.78 -21.02
CA LEU A 26 -1.71 -2.34 -22.18
C LEU A 26 -3.07 -3.04 -22.28
N ASP A 27 -3.23 -4.19 -21.63
CA ASP A 27 -4.47 -4.97 -21.60
C ASP A 27 -5.42 -4.43 -20.51
N PRO A 28 -6.60 -3.89 -20.87
CA PRO A 28 -7.56 -3.36 -19.90
C PRO A 28 -8.00 -4.39 -18.86
N GLN A 29 -8.05 -5.67 -19.21
CA GLN A 29 -8.42 -6.75 -18.31
C GLN A 29 -7.33 -6.96 -17.25
N GLN A 30 -6.07 -6.91 -17.64
CA GLN A 30 -4.93 -6.97 -16.71
C GLN A 30 -4.90 -5.75 -15.79
N LEU A 31 -5.21 -4.55 -16.31
CA LEU A 31 -5.30 -3.34 -15.51
C LEU A 31 -6.41 -3.44 -14.45
N GLN A 32 -7.56 -4.02 -14.82
CA GLN A 32 -8.65 -4.26 -13.87
C GLN A 32 -8.25 -5.25 -12.76
N VAL A 33 -7.50 -6.29 -13.09
CA VAL A 33 -6.97 -7.24 -12.10
C VAL A 33 -5.98 -6.54 -11.16
N LEU A 34 -5.03 -5.79 -11.70
CA LEU A 34 -4.05 -5.03 -10.93
C LEU A 34 -4.73 -4.03 -9.99
N ALA A 35 -5.73 -3.30 -10.47
CA ALA A 35 -6.51 -2.37 -9.65
C ALA A 35 -7.20 -3.07 -8.46
N LYS A 36 -7.79 -4.25 -8.68
CA LYS A 36 -8.41 -5.04 -7.60
C LYS A 36 -7.38 -5.50 -6.56
N GLN A 37 -6.20 -5.92 -7.00
CA GLN A 37 -5.11 -6.31 -6.10
C GLN A 37 -4.63 -5.13 -5.25
N LEU A 38 -4.44 -3.96 -5.86
CA LEU A 38 -4.07 -2.73 -5.16
C LEU A 38 -5.12 -2.33 -4.11
N LEU A 39 -6.41 -2.42 -4.47
CA LEU A 39 -7.51 -2.14 -3.57
C LEU A 39 -7.51 -3.06 -2.34
N GLN A 40 -7.34 -4.38 -2.55
CA GLN A 40 -7.24 -5.35 -1.47
C GLN A 40 -6.02 -5.11 -0.57
N ALA A 41 -4.86 -4.82 -1.16
CA ALA A 41 -3.64 -4.53 -0.42
C ALA A 41 -3.82 -3.30 0.47
N TRP A 42 -4.41 -2.22 -0.05
CA TRP A 42 -4.70 -1.01 0.73
C TRP A 42 -5.61 -1.28 1.92
N HIS A 43 -6.72 -1.99 1.71
CA HIS A 43 -7.63 -2.35 2.81
C HIS A 43 -6.94 -3.22 3.86
N SER A 44 -6.11 -4.17 3.43
CA SER A 44 -5.38 -5.05 4.33
C SER A 44 -4.39 -4.28 5.19
N GLN A 45 -3.63 -3.36 4.60
CA GLN A 45 -2.69 -2.50 5.34
C GLN A 45 -3.44 -1.59 6.33
N ARG A 46 -4.56 -0.98 5.90
CA ARG A 46 -5.38 -0.14 6.78
C ARG A 46 -5.94 -0.94 7.97
N ALA A 47 -6.39 -2.17 7.74
CA ALA A 47 -6.87 -3.05 8.80
C ALA A 47 -5.75 -3.43 9.78
N ALA A 48 -4.56 -3.76 9.27
CA ALA A 48 -3.38 -4.07 10.10
C ALA A 48 -2.98 -2.87 10.96
N THR A 49 -2.90 -1.67 10.39
CA THR A 49 -2.59 -0.44 11.15
C THR A 49 -3.64 -0.18 12.23
N ALA A 50 -4.93 -0.27 11.88
CA ALA A 50 -6.01 -0.08 12.86
C ALA A 50 -5.96 -1.12 14.00
N TRP A 51 -5.58 -2.36 13.70
CA TRP A 51 -5.40 -3.40 14.71
C TRP A 51 -4.24 -3.09 15.65
N VAL A 52 -3.07 -2.70 15.11
CA VAL A 52 -1.91 -2.31 15.94
C VAL A 52 -2.24 -1.14 16.85
N THR A 53 -2.92 -0.09 16.35
CA THR A 53 -3.32 1.05 17.18
C THR A 53 -4.24 0.62 18.32
N ARG A 54 -5.29 -0.16 18.01
CA ARG A 54 -6.20 -0.68 19.05
C ARG A 54 -5.49 -1.55 20.08
N GLN A 55 -4.52 -2.36 19.65
CA GLN A 55 -3.74 -3.19 20.56
C GLN A 55 -2.88 -2.32 21.50
N ARG A 56 -2.28 -1.23 21.00
CA ARG A 56 -1.52 -0.28 21.83
C ARG A 56 -2.42 0.37 22.88
N ASP A 57 -3.62 0.79 22.49
CA ASP A 57 -4.59 1.42 23.40
C ASP A 57 -5.11 0.46 24.49
N GLN A 58 -5.15 -0.86 24.21
CA GLN A 58 -5.56 -1.88 25.19
C GLN A 58 -4.47 -2.26 26.19
N LEU A 59 -3.21 -1.98 25.88
CA LEU A 59 -2.04 -2.31 26.71
C LEU A 59 -1.55 -1.14 27.56
N SER A 60 -2.13 0.06 27.38
CA SER A 60 -1.86 1.28 28.16
C SER A 60 -2.92 1.51 29.22
#